data_AF-A0A7C4JR47-F1
#
_entry.id   AF-A0A7C4JR47-F1
#
_cell.length_a   1.000
_cell.length_b   1.000
_cell.length_c   1.000
_cell.angle_alpha   90.00
_cell.angle_beta   90.00
_cell.angle_gamma   90.00
#
_symmetry.space_group_name_H-M   'P 1'
#
loop_
_entity.id
_entity.type
_entity.pdbx_description
1 polymer ?
#
loop_
_entity_poly.entity_id
_entity_poly.type
_entity_poly.pdbx_seq_one_letter_code
_entity_poly.pdbx_strand_id
1 'polypeptide(L)'
;MIDYIKRGVELILRIEWESKLAKHVDEYFCKVNVWRECDLFPEELRGLVRDGAVGESIKVNYQAGKLLPFNKEKVFECKAWQFSPPDKLKHIKLRKGRFYPLGYFRGIPGIYAGNPYPGRILAIENNGDFILDANHPLSYYDLKFEAKILNIFEKTSELGGRCKDHMEIFLLGPGMQARYYNEPTDFGIDEREAFLREDESPDTIFYAEPRLIGHIDRVCHENLVRFYAQNLPKSGRILDLMSSYESHLPSGEYEIWGLGINEIELRENLQLNERIVKDLNAEPSLPFKDEFFDAIVCDLSIEYVIKPLELLKEVKRVLKKGGKFFFSFSNRYFPSKVIRSWIDMHEFERMGFVLELLTRTEGLGNLKTYSLRGYTRPIDDKWSIACNLSDPLYVVYGERVS
;
A
#
# COMPACT_ATOMS: atom_id res chain seq x y z
N MET A 1 5.98 -37.78 10.20
CA MET A 1 6.28 -36.61 11.05
C MET A 1 7.60 -36.06 10.52
N ILE A 2 7.61 -34.83 9.99
CA ILE A 2 8.84 -34.22 9.46
C ILE A 2 9.74 -33.89 10.65
N ASP A 3 11.05 -34.16 10.52
CA ASP A 3 12.05 -33.73 11.51
C ASP A 3 11.93 -32.21 11.75
N TYR A 4 11.88 -31.79 13.01
CA TYR A 4 11.79 -30.38 13.40
C TYR A 4 12.84 -29.51 12.70
N ILE A 5 14.06 -30.04 12.52
CA ILE A 5 15.17 -29.35 11.83
C ILE A 5 14.80 -29.04 10.37
N LYS A 6 14.17 -30.01 9.70
CA LYS A 6 13.80 -29.95 8.28
C LYS A 6 12.44 -29.32 8.02
N ARG A 7 11.63 -29.10 9.06
CA ARG A 7 10.29 -28.53 8.92
C ARG A 7 10.36 -27.08 8.40
N GLY A 8 9.63 -26.82 7.33
CA GLY A 8 9.30 -25.49 6.85
C GLY A 8 7.79 -25.29 6.82
N VAL A 9 7.35 -24.07 7.07
CA VAL A 9 5.91 -23.72 7.03
C VAL A 9 5.71 -22.49 6.16
N GLU A 10 4.68 -22.52 5.33
CA GLU A 10 4.19 -21.33 4.63
C GLU A 10 3.04 -20.74 5.45
N LEU A 11 3.21 -19.50 5.89
CA LEU A 11 2.26 -18.78 6.73
C LEU A 11 1.67 -17.60 5.97
N ILE A 12 0.43 -17.28 6.29
CA ILE A 12 -0.11 -15.93 6.14
C ILE A 12 -0.22 -15.31 7.53
N LEU A 13 0.45 -14.18 7.72
CA LEU A 13 0.29 -13.33 8.90
C LEU A 13 -0.67 -12.21 8.53
N ARG A 14 -1.58 -11.87 9.43
CA ARG A 14 -2.59 -10.84 9.24
C ARG A 14 -2.71 -10.00 10.50
N ILE A 15 -2.79 -8.69 10.34
CA ILE A 15 -3.21 -7.78 11.40
C ILE A 15 -4.40 -6.97 10.93
N GLU A 16 -5.38 -6.81 11.82
CA GLU A 16 -6.44 -5.82 11.68
C GLU A 16 -6.33 -4.80 12.79
N TRP A 17 -6.42 -3.53 12.44
CA TRP A 17 -6.36 -2.41 13.36
C TRP A 17 -7.20 -1.25 12.81
N GLU A 18 -7.56 -0.31 13.68
CA GLU A 18 -8.48 0.78 13.34
C GLU A 18 -7.88 2.12 13.78
N SER A 19 -7.82 3.05 12.84
CA SER A 19 -7.60 4.46 13.14
C SER A 19 -8.94 5.18 13.22
N LYS A 20 -8.94 6.46 13.62
CA LYS A 20 -10.19 7.26 13.56
C LYS A 20 -10.73 7.41 12.13
N LEU A 21 -9.87 7.24 11.12
CA LEU A 21 -10.21 7.53 9.73
C LEU A 21 -10.64 6.29 8.95
N ALA A 22 -10.01 5.15 9.21
CA ALA A 22 -10.17 3.96 8.40
C ALA A 22 -9.91 2.68 9.20
N LYS A 23 -10.45 1.57 8.68
CA LYS A 23 -10.10 0.22 9.11
C LYS A 23 -8.99 -0.33 8.23
N HIS A 24 -8.00 -0.93 8.84
CA HIS A 24 -6.78 -1.35 8.16
C HIS A 24 -6.62 -2.86 8.30
N VAL A 25 -6.26 -3.50 7.19
CA VAL A 25 -5.87 -4.91 7.14
C VAL A 25 -4.51 -4.98 6.45
N ASP A 26 -3.53 -5.58 7.12
CA ASP A 26 -2.22 -5.80 6.54
C ASP A 26 -1.87 -7.29 6.61
N GLU A 27 -1.46 -7.85 5.49
CA GLU A 27 -1.14 -9.26 5.33
C GLU A 27 0.29 -9.47 4.82
N TYR A 28 0.92 -10.54 5.29
CA TYR A 28 2.26 -10.92 4.88
C TYR A 28 2.40 -12.43 4.77
N PHE A 29 2.69 -12.88 3.55
CA PHE A 29 3.06 -14.25 3.29
C PHE A 29 4.52 -14.47 3.63
N CYS A 30 4.83 -15.56 4.34
CA CYS A 30 6.21 -15.95 4.60
C CYS A 30 6.43 -17.45 4.55
N LYS A 31 7.63 -17.84 4.12
CA LYS A 31 8.12 -19.22 4.19
C LYS A 31 9.13 -19.32 5.33
N VAL A 32 8.72 -19.91 6.44
CA VAL A 32 9.48 -19.96 7.68
C VAL A 32 10.29 -21.25 7.75
N ASN A 33 11.58 -21.11 8.05
CA ASN A 33 12.42 -22.19 8.52
C ASN A 33 12.18 -22.37 10.03
N VAL A 34 11.36 -23.35 10.41
CA VAL A 34 10.93 -23.52 11.81
C VAL A 34 12.12 -23.58 12.77
N TRP A 35 13.11 -24.45 12.51
CA TRP A 35 14.27 -24.59 13.38
C TRP A 35 15.08 -23.31 13.61
N ARG A 36 15.20 -22.44 12.60
CA ARG A 36 15.99 -21.19 12.72
C ARG A 36 15.19 -19.98 13.19
N GLU A 37 13.90 -19.94 12.85
CA GLU A 37 13.13 -18.69 12.86
C GLU A 37 11.90 -18.76 13.79
N CYS A 38 11.51 -19.94 14.28
CA CYS A 38 10.33 -20.07 15.15
C CYS A 38 10.45 -19.23 16.42
N ASP A 39 11.64 -19.13 17.02
CA ASP A 39 11.85 -18.38 18.26
C ASP A 39 11.78 -16.85 18.08
N LEU A 40 11.83 -16.35 16.83
CA LEU A 40 11.65 -14.94 16.50
C LEU A 40 10.17 -14.52 16.50
N PHE A 41 9.23 -15.48 16.47
CA PHE A 41 7.82 -15.18 16.63
C PHE A 41 7.46 -14.90 18.10
N PRO A 42 6.42 -14.08 18.36
CA PRO A 42 5.78 -13.97 19.67
C PRO A 42 5.48 -15.34 20.27
N GLU A 43 5.65 -15.47 21.59
CA GLU A 43 5.53 -16.73 22.32
C GLU A 43 4.21 -17.44 22.03
N GLU A 44 3.12 -16.68 21.91
CA GLU A 44 1.78 -17.19 21.63
C GLU A 44 1.68 -17.90 20.27
N LEU A 45 2.49 -17.49 19.28
CA LEU A 45 2.45 -18.03 17.91
C LEU A 45 3.39 -19.21 17.72
N ARG A 46 4.40 -19.38 18.59
CA ARG A 46 5.46 -20.40 18.43
C ARG A 46 4.90 -21.81 18.37
N GLY A 47 3.87 -22.11 19.17
CA GLY A 47 3.19 -23.42 19.16
C GLY A 47 2.61 -23.77 17.78
N LEU A 48 1.93 -22.80 17.14
CA LEU A 48 1.39 -22.98 15.79
C LEU A 48 2.53 -23.21 14.78
N VAL A 49 3.55 -22.35 14.76
CA VAL A 49 4.66 -22.44 13.80
C VAL A 49 5.41 -23.76 13.93
N ARG A 50 5.65 -24.20 15.17
CA ARG A 50 6.39 -25.41 15.50
C ARG A 50 5.62 -26.68 15.17
N ASP A 51 4.39 -26.80 15.68
CA ASP A 51 3.68 -28.08 15.76
C ASP A 51 2.37 -28.12 14.94
N GLY A 52 1.91 -26.98 14.41
CA GLY A 52 0.58 -26.85 13.80
C GLY A 52 0.39 -27.62 12.48
N ALA A 53 -0.87 -27.83 12.11
CA ALA A 53 -1.27 -28.50 10.87
C ALA A 53 -1.64 -27.52 9.74
N VAL A 54 -1.64 -28.00 8.49
CA VAL A 54 -2.13 -27.21 7.35
C VAL A 54 -3.58 -26.79 7.60
N GLY A 55 -3.87 -25.51 7.39
CA GLY A 55 -5.19 -24.91 7.64
C GLY A 55 -5.41 -24.43 9.07
N GLU A 56 -4.56 -24.83 10.02
CA GLU A 56 -4.63 -24.36 11.41
C GLU A 56 -4.28 -22.87 11.50
N SER A 57 -4.97 -22.18 12.41
CA SER A 57 -4.81 -20.74 12.62
C SER A 57 -4.89 -20.41 14.11
N ILE A 58 -4.13 -19.40 14.53
CA ILE A 58 -4.24 -18.80 15.85
C ILE A 58 -4.59 -17.31 15.73
N LYS A 59 -5.43 -16.83 16.64
CA LYS A 59 -5.81 -15.42 16.74
C LYS A 59 -5.42 -14.89 18.11
N VAL A 60 -4.78 -13.72 18.13
CA VAL A 60 -4.32 -13.07 19.35
C VAL A 60 -4.70 -11.60 19.28
N ASN A 61 -5.32 -11.07 20.35
CA ASN A 61 -5.60 -9.65 20.46
C ASN A 61 -4.53 -9.01 21.33
N TYR A 62 -3.78 -8.07 20.76
CA TYR A 62 -2.82 -7.26 21.49
C TYR A 62 -3.42 -5.89 21.77
N GLN A 63 -3.40 -5.47 23.03
CA GLN A 63 -3.66 -4.07 23.37
C GLN A 63 -2.52 -3.18 22.88
N ALA A 64 -2.81 -1.90 22.64
CA ALA A 64 -1.81 -0.90 22.27
C ALA A 64 -0.58 -0.96 23.19
N GLY A 65 0.61 -0.91 22.60
CA GLY A 65 1.88 -1.01 23.32
C GLY A 65 2.26 -2.41 23.81
N LYS A 66 1.42 -3.45 23.65
CA LYS A 66 1.75 -4.80 24.15
C LYS A 66 2.71 -5.56 23.26
N LEU A 67 2.39 -5.68 21.96
CA LEU A 67 3.26 -6.33 20.96
C LEU A 67 4.42 -5.42 20.56
N LEU A 68 4.14 -4.13 20.43
CA LEU A 68 5.08 -3.10 20.00
C LEU A 68 5.08 -1.97 21.04
N PRO A 69 5.97 -2.03 22.06
CA PRO A 69 5.96 -1.08 23.15
C PRO A 69 6.20 0.36 22.71
N PHE A 70 5.34 1.26 23.21
CA PHE A 70 5.57 2.70 23.13
C PHE A 70 6.59 3.11 24.21
N ASN A 71 7.58 3.91 23.83
CA ASN A 71 8.54 4.52 24.74
C ASN A 71 8.60 6.03 24.54
N LYS A 72 8.22 6.79 25.57
CA LYS A 72 8.29 8.26 25.58
C LYS A 72 9.70 8.82 25.35
N GLU A 73 10.74 8.06 25.71
CA GLU A 73 12.15 8.46 25.51
C GLU A 73 12.59 8.37 24.04
N LYS A 74 11.76 7.76 23.18
CA LYS A 74 11.93 7.77 21.72
C LYS A 74 11.20 8.93 21.04
N VAL A 75 10.64 9.86 21.81
CA VAL A 75 10.10 11.13 21.31
C VAL A 75 11.09 12.22 21.63
N PHE A 76 11.63 12.86 20.60
CA PHE A 76 12.76 13.77 20.69
C PHE A 76 12.36 15.18 20.24
N GLU A 77 12.67 16.17 21.07
CA GLU A 77 12.76 17.56 20.63
C GLU A 77 14.07 17.75 19.86
N CYS A 78 13.95 18.12 18.59
CA CYS A 78 15.07 18.17 17.65
C CYS A 78 15.28 19.58 17.12
N LYS A 79 16.54 19.91 16.86
CA LYS A 79 16.92 21.14 16.17
C LYS A 79 16.83 20.99 14.66
N ALA A 80 16.53 22.06 13.95
CA ALA A 80 16.41 22.07 12.48
C ALA A 80 17.59 21.37 11.77
N TRP A 81 18.82 21.61 12.22
CA TRP A 81 20.04 21.03 11.63
C TRP A 81 20.15 19.51 11.79
N GLN A 82 19.40 18.91 12.71
CA GLN A 82 19.42 17.47 12.94
C GLN A 82 18.71 16.69 11.84
N PHE A 83 17.86 17.33 11.03
CA PHE A 83 17.36 16.76 9.79
C PHE A 83 18.41 16.94 8.68
N SER A 84 19.00 15.83 8.25
CA SER A 84 20.14 15.79 7.34
C SER A 84 20.06 14.58 6.39
N PRO A 85 19.11 14.59 5.44
CA PRO A 85 18.97 13.52 4.46
C PRO A 85 20.25 13.38 3.59
N PRO A 86 20.48 12.21 2.97
CA PRO A 86 21.59 12.00 2.03
C PRO A 86 21.59 13.04 0.90
N ASP A 87 22.77 13.32 0.31
CA ASP A 87 22.93 14.40 -0.68
C ASP A 87 21.94 14.32 -1.86
N LYS A 88 21.66 13.11 -2.36
CA LYS A 88 20.69 12.88 -3.45
C LYS A 88 19.24 13.23 -3.07
N LEU A 89 18.95 13.34 -1.78
CA LEU A 89 17.62 13.53 -1.20
C LEU A 89 17.49 14.85 -0.42
N LYS A 90 18.44 15.79 -0.60
CA LYS A 90 18.41 17.13 0.02
C LYS A 90 17.21 18.00 -0.39
N HIS A 91 16.50 17.62 -1.45
CA HIS A 91 15.27 18.29 -1.87
C HIS A 91 14.07 17.95 -0.98
N ILE A 92 14.14 16.87 -0.18
CA ILE A 92 13.08 16.47 0.74
C ILE A 92 13.00 17.47 1.89
N LYS A 93 11.80 17.95 2.18
CA LYS A 93 11.49 18.82 3.32
C LYS A 93 10.71 18.05 4.37
N LEU A 94 10.93 18.37 5.65
CA LEU A 94 10.09 17.86 6.73
C LEU A 94 8.67 18.40 6.60
N ARG A 95 7.69 17.53 6.87
CA ARG A 95 6.27 17.85 6.91
C ARG A 95 5.64 17.23 8.14
N LYS A 96 4.72 17.96 8.77
CA LYS A 96 4.00 17.49 9.96
C LYS A 96 3.22 16.21 9.63
N GLY A 97 3.31 15.21 10.50
CA GLY A 97 2.61 13.94 10.41
C GLY A 97 3.28 12.89 9.51
N ARG A 98 4.22 13.28 8.64
CA ARG A 98 4.94 12.38 7.72
C ARG A 98 6.00 11.54 8.42
N PHE A 99 6.38 10.45 7.75
CA PHE A 99 7.45 9.56 8.17
C PHE A 99 8.69 9.73 7.29
N TYR A 100 9.85 9.65 7.92
CA TYR A 100 11.15 9.67 7.25
C TYR A 100 12.04 8.58 7.86
N PRO A 101 12.93 7.95 7.09
CA PRO A 101 13.90 7.02 7.66
C PRO A 101 14.67 7.69 8.80
N LEU A 102 14.81 7.02 9.94
CA LEU A 102 15.52 7.53 11.11
C LEU A 102 16.98 7.90 10.75
N GLY A 103 17.57 7.21 9.78
CA GLY A 103 18.90 7.54 9.27
C GLY A 103 19.03 8.90 8.60
N TYR A 104 17.95 9.65 8.38
CA TYR A 104 17.98 11.04 7.94
C TYR A 104 18.24 12.01 9.09
N PHE A 105 18.17 11.56 10.34
CA PHE A 105 18.40 12.39 11.51
C PHE A 105 19.78 12.12 12.13
N ARG A 106 20.43 13.17 12.67
CA ARG A 106 21.78 13.08 13.24
C ARG A 106 21.85 13.70 14.63
N GLY A 107 22.82 13.22 15.43
CA GLY A 107 23.05 13.73 16.78
C GLY A 107 21.94 13.38 17.78
N ILE A 108 21.13 12.34 17.51
CA ILE A 108 20.07 11.86 18.40
C ILE A 108 20.48 10.48 18.94
N PRO A 109 20.45 10.24 20.27
CA PRO A 109 20.78 8.95 20.85
C PRO A 109 19.96 7.79 20.26
N GLY A 110 20.62 6.71 19.86
CA GLY A 110 19.98 5.52 19.28
C GLY A 110 19.62 5.64 17.78
N ILE A 111 19.81 6.81 17.17
CA ILE A 111 19.62 7.02 15.74
C ILE A 111 20.98 7.14 15.05
N TYR A 112 21.16 6.38 13.97
CA TYR A 112 22.42 6.28 13.22
C TYR A 112 22.19 6.35 11.71
N ALA A 113 23.22 6.76 10.97
CA ALA A 113 23.16 6.88 9.51
C ALA A 113 22.82 5.52 8.87
N GLY A 114 21.87 5.54 7.93
CA GLY A 114 21.39 4.33 7.26
C GLY A 114 20.35 3.52 8.04
N ASN A 115 19.91 3.98 9.22
CA ASN A 115 18.79 3.38 9.93
C ASN A 115 17.51 3.44 9.06
N PRO A 116 16.94 2.28 8.65
CA PRO A 116 15.82 2.22 7.71
C PRO A 116 14.45 2.36 8.37
N TYR A 117 14.37 2.27 9.71
CA TYR A 117 13.10 2.36 10.42
C TYR A 117 12.53 3.77 10.30
N PRO A 118 11.20 3.89 10.31
CA PRO A 118 10.56 5.19 10.18
C PRO A 118 10.59 5.99 11.49
N GLY A 119 10.71 7.30 11.36
CA GLY A 119 10.43 8.27 12.40
C GLY A 119 9.37 9.26 11.94
N ARG A 120 8.39 9.53 12.79
CA ARG A 120 7.27 10.43 12.50
C ARG A 120 7.56 11.85 12.97
N ILE A 121 7.23 12.83 12.15
CA ILE A 121 7.26 14.24 12.59
C ILE A 121 5.94 14.59 13.26
N LEU A 122 5.97 14.98 14.54
CA LEU A 122 4.76 15.32 15.29
C LEU A 122 4.41 16.81 15.20
N ALA A 123 5.45 17.66 15.17
CA ALA A 123 5.34 19.11 15.09
C ALA A 123 6.57 19.70 14.41
N ILE A 124 6.41 20.87 13.80
CA ILE A 124 7.49 21.69 13.23
C ILE A 124 7.24 23.12 13.70
N GLU A 125 8.22 23.72 14.35
CA GLU A 125 8.21 25.08 14.86
C GLU A 125 8.64 26.08 13.77
N ASN A 126 8.33 27.36 13.96
CA ASN A 126 8.65 28.42 12.98
C ASN A 126 10.15 28.58 12.70
N ASN A 127 11.01 28.23 13.67
CA ASN A 127 12.47 28.26 13.52
C ASN A 127 13.03 27.00 12.84
N GLY A 128 12.18 26.04 12.46
CA GLY A 128 12.54 24.75 11.86
C GLY A 128 12.88 23.65 12.86
N ASP A 129 12.88 23.93 14.17
CA ASP A 129 12.94 22.88 15.19
C ASP A 129 11.70 21.99 15.07
N PHE A 130 11.79 20.73 15.49
CA PHE A 130 10.72 19.75 15.27
C PHE A 130 10.67 18.71 16.37
N ILE A 131 9.54 18.01 16.46
CA ILE A 131 9.38 16.85 17.35
C ILE A 131 9.39 15.59 16.50
N LEU A 132 10.33 14.68 16.78
CA LEU A 132 10.48 13.39 16.12
C LEU A 132 10.03 12.26 17.05
N ASP A 133 9.12 11.42 16.57
CA ASP A 133 8.75 10.18 17.23
C ASP A 133 9.37 8.98 16.51
N ALA A 134 10.29 8.29 17.17
CA ALA A 134 10.97 7.10 16.67
C ALA A 134 10.33 5.78 17.17
N ASN A 135 9.11 5.83 17.72
CA ASN A 135 8.35 4.64 18.06
C ASN A 135 7.80 3.94 16.81
N HIS A 136 7.47 2.66 16.97
CA HIS A 136 6.79 1.93 15.92
C HIS A 136 5.40 2.55 15.67
N PRO A 137 4.98 2.80 14.40
CA PRO A 137 3.70 3.46 14.10
C PRO A 137 2.47 2.76 14.71
N LEU A 138 2.47 1.43 14.76
CA LEU A 138 1.42 0.63 15.41
C LEU A 138 1.42 0.62 16.95
N SER A 139 2.40 1.22 17.63
CA SER A 139 2.48 1.19 19.10
C SER A 139 1.26 1.83 19.80
N TYR A 140 0.51 2.66 19.08
CA TYR A 140 -0.67 3.36 19.56
C TYR A 140 -2.00 2.60 19.40
N TYR A 141 -2.00 1.44 18.74
CA TYR A 141 -3.24 0.79 18.30
C TYR A 141 -3.38 -0.61 18.87
N ASP A 142 -4.63 -0.97 19.20
CA ASP A 142 -5.00 -2.36 19.44
C ASP A 142 -4.91 -3.14 18.12
N LEU A 143 -4.34 -4.34 18.18
CA LEU A 143 -4.10 -5.20 17.02
C LEU A 143 -4.84 -6.52 17.19
N LYS A 144 -5.65 -6.89 16.19
CA LYS A 144 -6.16 -8.25 16.03
C LYS A 144 -5.22 -9.00 15.12
N PHE A 145 -4.36 -9.82 15.70
CA PHE A 145 -3.37 -10.60 14.98
C PHE A 145 -3.91 -11.99 14.65
N GLU A 146 -3.64 -12.48 13.44
CA GLU A 146 -3.91 -13.85 13.01
C GLU A 146 -2.68 -14.42 12.29
N ALA A 147 -2.30 -15.65 12.62
CA ALA A 147 -1.38 -16.45 11.83
C ALA A 147 -2.09 -17.72 11.38
N LYS A 148 -1.92 -18.09 10.11
CA LYS A 148 -2.50 -19.32 9.54
C LYS A 148 -1.48 -20.07 8.69
N ILE A 149 -1.41 -21.38 8.90
CA ILE A 149 -0.57 -22.29 8.10
C ILE A 149 -1.29 -22.57 6.78
N LEU A 150 -0.66 -22.16 5.68
CA LEU A 150 -1.13 -22.47 4.33
C LEU A 150 -0.59 -23.80 3.83
N ASN A 151 0.65 -24.13 4.19
CA ASN A 151 1.33 -25.33 3.72
C ASN A 151 2.49 -25.71 4.66
N ILE A 152 2.90 -26.98 4.62
CA ILE A 152 4.05 -27.51 5.35
C ILE A 152 4.94 -28.21 4.33
N PHE A 153 6.24 -27.91 4.35
CA PHE A 153 7.21 -28.50 3.44
C PHE A 153 8.43 -29.04 4.21
N GLU A 154 9.13 -30.00 3.60
CA GLU A 154 10.40 -30.51 4.11
C GLU A 154 11.55 -29.86 3.34
N LYS A 155 12.54 -29.36 4.07
CA LYS A 155 13.76 -28.78 3.47
C LYS A 155 14.61 -29.87 2.86
N THR A 156 15.20 -29.57 1.71
CA THR A 156 16.10 -30.46 0.98
C THR A 156 17.59 -30.11 1.17
N SER A 157 17.92 -29.00 1.84
CA SER A 157 19.29 -28.51 2.05
C SER A 157 19.48 -27.84 3.41
N GLU A 158 20.58 -28.19 4.09
CA GLU A 158 20.99 -27.63 5.40
C GLU A 158 22.07 -26.52 5.27
N LEU A 159 22.71 -26.37 4.11
CA LEU A 159 23.86 -25.47 3.92
C LEU A 159 23.42 -24.08 3.41
N GLY A 160 23.92 -23.01 4.05
CA GLY A 160 23.91 -21.65 3.49
C GLY A 160 22.63 -20.82 3.64
N GLY A 161 21.72 -21.17 4.57
CA GLY A 161 20.46 -20.45 4.75
C GLY A 161 20.58 -19.15 5.56
N ARG A 162 19.89 -18.08 5.14
CA ARG A 162 19.68 -16.86 5.93
C ARG A 162 18.60 -17.10 7.00
N CYS A 163 18.80 -16.55 8.20
CA CYS A 163 17.75 -16.42 9.23
C CYS A 163 17.01 -15.10 9.02
N LYS A 164 15.68 -15.14 8.96
CA LYS A 164 14.85 -13.95 8.74
C LYS A 164 13.90 -13.73 9.91
N ASP A 165 13.89 -12.51 10.43
CA ASP A 165 12.81 -12.06 11.30
C ASP A 165 11.59 -11.67 10.45
N HIS A 166 10.68 -12.62 10.28
CA HIS A 166 9.46 -12.40 9.51
C HIS A 166 8.49 -11.41 10.16
N MET A 167 8.51 -11.30 11.50
CA MET A 167 7.66 -10.38 12.23
C MET A 167 8.13 -8.95 12.04
N GLU A 168 9.43 -8.72 12.09
CA GLU A 168 10.03 -7.42 11.81
C GLU A 168 9.70 -6.94 10.39
N ILE A 169 9.87 -7.80 9.38
CA ILE A 169 9.56 -7.44 7.99
C ILE A 169 8.07 -7.17 7.81
N PHE A 170 7.20 -7.98 8.43
CA PHE A 170 5.76 -7.81 8.35
C PHE A 170 5.32 -6.46 8.95
N LEU A 171 5.83 -6.12 10.13
CA LEU A 171 5.42 -4.93 10.86
C LEU A 171 6.12 -3.65 10.37
N LEU A 172 7.16 -3.76 9.54
CA LEU A 172 7.78 -2.60 8.88
C LEU A 172 6.86 -2.00 7.80
N GLY A 173 6.16 -0.93 8.16
CA GLY A 173 5.27 -0.16 7.27
C GLY A 173 3.89 0.09 7.84
N PRO A 174 3.13 -0.95 8.25
CA PRO A 174 1.83 -0.79 8.89
C PRO A 174 1.81 0.27 10.00
N GLY A 175 0.72 1.03 10.06
CA GLY A 175 0.54 2.18 10.96
C GLY A 175 0.86 3.54 10.32
N MET A 176 1.67 3.58 9.24
CA MET A 176 1.97 4.84 8.54
C MET A 176 0.79 5.40 7.75
N GLN A 177 -0.23 4.57 7.46
CA GLN A 177 -1.44 5.02 6.78
C GLN A 177 -2.25 6.03 7.62
N ALA A 178 -2.09 6.00 8.95
CA ALA A 178 -2.95 6.72 9.88
C ALA A 178 -2.39 8.08 10.29
N ARG A 179 -3.29 9.04 10.49
CA ARG A 179 -3.03 10.36 11.10
C ARG A 179 -2.48 10.24 12.54
N TYR A 180 -1.70 11.22 12.98
CA TYR A 180 -1.20 11.28 14.37
C TYR A 180 -2.27 11.94 15.23
N TYR A 181 -2.82 11.24 16.23
CA TYR A 181 -3.92 11.78 17.06
C TYR A 181 -5.08 12.41 16.26
N ASN A 182 -5.34 11.90 15.05
CA ASN A 182 -6.34 12.43 14.11
C ASN A 182 -6.02 13.80 13.47
N GLU A 183 -4.83 14.33 13.69
CA GLU A 183 -4.32 15.51 12.99
C GLU A 183 -4.00 15.15 11.53
N PRO A 184 -4.48 15.93 10.53
CA PRO A 184 -4.13 15.71 9.14
C PRO A 184 -2.62 15.65 8.92
N THR A 185 -2.17 14.65 8.16
CA THR A 185 -0.77 14.57 7.72
C THR A 185 -0.59 15.55 6.57
N ASP A 186 0.44 16.40 6.65
CA ASP A 186 0.81 17.27 5.55
C ASP A 186 1.55 16.48 4.47
N PHE A 187 0.82 16.13 3.40
CA PHE A 187 1.39 15.55 2.19
C PHE A 187 1.69 16.59 1.10
N GLY A 188 1.51 17.89 1.38
CA GLY A 188 1.64 18.96 0.39
C GLY A 188 0.52 18.99 -0.65
N ILE A 189 -0.68 18.45 -0.36
CA ILE A 189 -1.81 18.39 -1.32
C ILE A 189 -2.25 19.78 -1.80
N ASP A 190 -2.02 20.82 -1.01
CA ASP A 190 -2.35 22.21 -1.37
C ASP A 190 -1.22 22.92 -2.14
N GLU A 191 -0.09 22.24 -2.34
CA GLU A 191 1.09 22.76 -3.05
C GLU A 191 1.15 22.19 -4.47
N ARG A 192 1.31 23.07 -5.46
CA ARG A 192 1.44 22.65 -6.86
C ARG A 192 2.65 21.72 -7.06
N GLU A 193 3.71 21.95 -6.30
CA GLU A 193 4.97 21.22 -6.34
C GLU A 193 4.82 19.73 -6.04
N ALA A 194 3.81 19.34 -5.26
CA ALA A 194 3.51 17.94 -4.93
C ALA A 194 3.09 17.12 -6.16
N PHE A 195 2.47 17.78 -7.15
CA PHE A 195 1.91 17.17 -8.35
C PHE A 195 2.77 17.38 -9.61
N LEU A 196 3.93 18.03 -9.46
CA LEU A 196 4.90 18.13 -10.55
C LEU A 196 5.47 16.75 -10.88
N ARG A 197 5.90 16.59 -12.14
CA ARG A 197 6.50 15.37 -12.69
C ARG A 197 7.87 15.71 -13.27
N GLU A 198 8.75 14.71 -13.40
CA GLU A 198 10.03 14.92 -14.10
C GLU A 198 9.80 15.18 -15.59
N ASP A 199 8.86 14.45 -16.19
CA ASP A 199 8.40 14.65 -17.56
C ASP A 199 7.00 15.29 -17.57
N GLU A 200 6.95 16.60 -17.78
CA GLU A 200 5.73 17.40 -17.89
C GLU A 200 5.11 17.42 -19.29
N SER A 201 5.65 16.66 -20.26
CA SER A 201 5.02 16.54 -21.58
C SER A 201 3.58 15.99 -21.49
N PRO A 202 2.69 16.32 -22.43
CA PRO A 202 1.34 15.76 -22.48
C PRO A 202 1.34 14.23 -22.39
N ASP A 203 0.39 13.67 -21.66
CA ASP A 203 0.32 12.23 -21.42
C ASP A 203 0.02 11.45 -22.70
N THR A 204 -0.70 12.07 -23.63
CA THR A 204 -0.93 11.53 -24.98
C THR A 204 0.35 11.26 -25.77
N ILE A 205 1.47 11.94 -25.46
CA ILE A 205 2.77 11.68 -26.07
C ILE A 205 3.45 10.48 -25.39
N PHE A 206 3.46 10.45 -24.05
CA PHE A 206 4.14 9.40 -23.28
C PHE A 206 3.46 8.02 -23.38
N TYR A 207 2.13 8.03 -23.48
CA TYR A 207 1.30 6.84 -23.63
C TYR A 207 0.90 6.56 -25.09
N ALA A 208 1.54 7.21 -26.07
CA ALA A 208 1.27 6.98 -27.50
C ALA A 208 1.56 5.53 -27.92
N GLU A 209 2.71 5.00 -27.50
CA GLU A 209 3.10 3.61 -27.76
C GLU A 209 2.35 2.67 -26.80
N PRO A 210 1.59 1.69 -27.33
CA PRO A 210 0.81 0.77 -26.50
C PRO A 210 1.73 -0.19 -25.74
N ARG A 211 1.38 -0.46 -24.48
CA ARG A 211 2.06 -1.41 -23.60
C ARG A 211 1.14 -2.58 -23.31
N LEU A 212 1.16 -3.58 -24.19
CA LEU A 212 0.40 -4.82 -24.03
C LEU A 212 1.11 -5.81 -23.09
N ILE A 213 1.48 -5.35 -21.89
CA ILE A 213 2.24 -6.11 -20.89
C ILE A 213 1.77 -5.85 -19.46
N GLY A 214 1.80 -6.88 -18.61
CA GLY A 214 1.30 -6.77 -17.24
C GLY A 214 2.10 -5.73 -16.45
N HIS A 215 1.39 -4.81 -15.80
CA HIS A 215 2.01 -3.73 -15.02
C HIS A 215 2.50 -4.20 -13.63
N ILE A 216 1.99 -5.35 -13.17
CA ILE A 216 2.40 -6.09 -11.97
C ILE A 216 2.61 -7.56 -12.34
N ASP A 217 3.41 -8.27 -11.55
CA ASP A 217 3.57 -9.70 -11.77
C ASP A 217 2.29 -10.50 -11.49
N ARG A 218 2.26 -11.71 -12.06
CA ARG A 218 1.10 -12.59 -12.03
C ARG A 218 0.60 -12.94 -10.63
N VAL A 219 1.47 -13.02 -9.63
CA VAL A 219 1.04 -13.33 -8.24
C VAL A 219 0.33 -12.12 -7.64
N CYS A 220 0.83 -10.91 -7.87
CA CYS A 220 0.14 -9.69 -7.45
C CYS A 220 -1.21 -9.52 -8.17
N HIS A 221 -1.25 -9.75 -9.48
CA HIS A 221 -2.49 -9.79 -10.27
C HIS A 221 -3.52 -10.75 -9.66
N GLU A 222 -3.14 -12.01 -9.40
CA GLU A 222 -4.05 -13.01 -8.83
C GLU A 222 -4.55 -12.62 -7.44
N ASN A 223 -3.70 -11.98 -6.62
CA ASN A 223 -4.09 -11.48 -5.31
C ASN A 223 -5.07 -10.31 -5.41
N LEU A 224 -4.90 -9.40 -6.37
CA LEU A 224 -5.85 -8.30 -6.62
C LEU A 224 -7.21 -8.84 -7.10
N VAL A 225 -7.21 -9.79 -8.03
CA VAL A 225 -8.44 -10.49 -8.48
C VAL A 225 -9.17 -11.15 -7.29
N ARG A 226 -8.43 -11.83 -6.40
CA ARG A 226 -9.00 -12.44 -5.18
C ARG A 226 -9.57 -11.40 -4.22
N PHE A 227 -8.86 -10.29 -4.02
CA PHE A 227 -9.33 -9.18 -3.20
C PHE A 227 -10.64 -8.63 -3.76
N TYR A 228 -10.71 -8.37 -5.06
CA TYR A 228 -11.91 -7.89 -5.73
C TYR A 228 -13.05 -8.90 -5.71
N ALA A 229 -12.80 -10.20 -5.86
CA ALA A 229 -13.83 -11.24 -5.75
C ALA A 229 -14.57 -11.22 -4.40
N GLN A 230 -13.89 -10.77 -3.34
CA GLN A 230 -14.44 -10.65 -1.98
C GLN A 230 -15.12 -9.30 -1.71
N ASN A 231 -14.72 -8.23 -2.41
CA ASN A 231 -15.11 -6.86 -2.05
C ASN A 231 -16.02 -6.16 -3.09
N LEU A 232 -15.94 -6.54 -4.36
CA LEU A 232 -16.83 -6.02 -5.41
C LEU A 232 -18.25 -6.60 -5.28
N PRO A 233 -19.28 -5.90 -5.78
CA PRO A 233 -20.60 -6.50 -5.99
C PRO A 233 -20.48 -7.70 -6.93
N LYS A 234 -21.42 -8.65 -6.90
CA LYS A 234 -21.40 -9.85 -7.78
C LYS A 234 -21.88 -9.58 -9.20
N SER A 235 -22.56 -8.46 -9.39
CA SER A 235 -23.11 -7.99 -10.66
C SER A 235 -23.22 -6.47 -10.66
N GLY A 236 -23.31 -5.85 -11.83
CA GLY A 236 -23.56 -4.41 -11.96
C GLY A 236 -22.60 -3.69 -12.90
N ARG A 237 -22.67 -2.35 -12.92
CA ARG A 237 -21.81 -1.51 -13.75
C ARG A 237 -20.52 -1.18 -13.03
N ILE A 238 -19.39 -1.50 -13.66
CA ILE A 238 -18.06 -1.16 -13.16
C ILE A 238 -17.39 -0.19 -14.13
N LEU A 239 -16.83 0.90 -13.59
CA LEU A 239 -15.87 1.71 -14.31
C LEU A 239 -14.46 1.25 -13.94
N ASP A 240 -13.72 0.76 -14.92
CA ASP A 240 -12.27 0.63 -14.86
C ASP A 240 -11.66 1.98 -15.28
N LEU A 241 -11.29 2.78 -14.27
CA LEU A 241 -10.82 4.15 -14.40
C LEU A 241 -9.32 4.17 -14.62
N MET A 242 -8.88 4.87 -15.66
CA MET A 242 -7.50 4.86 -16.15
C MET A 242 -7.06 3.44 -16.60
N SER A 243 -8.00 2.73 -17.23
CA SER A 243 -7.83 1.37 -17.73
C SER A 243 -6.79 1.28 -18.85
N SER A 244 -6.28 0.07 -19.04
CA SER A 244 -5.30 -0.31 -20.06
C SER A 244 -5.74 -1.63 -20.71
N TYR A 245 -4.80 -2.44 -21.19
CA TYR A 245 -5.08 -3.68 -21.92
C TYR A 245 -5.50 -4.86 -21.01
N GLU A 246 -5.28 -4.75 -19.69
CA GLU A 246 -5.68 -5.75 -18.70
C GLU A 246 -6.45 -5.08 -17.54
N SER A 247 -7.66 -5.58 -17.25
CA SER A 247 -8.41 -5.27 -16.03
C SER A 247 -8.19 -6.38 -14.99
N HIS A 248 -8.03 -6.03 -13.72
CA HIS A 248 -7.82 -7.01 -12.64
C HIS A 248 -9.13 -7.54 -12.03
N LEU A 249 -10.20 -7.63 -12.82
CA LEU A 249 -11.53 -7.96 -12.32
C LEU A 249 -11.74 -9.48 -12.24
N PRO A 250 -12.43 -9.97 -11.20
CA PRO A 250 -12.84 -11.37 -11.13
C PRO A 250 -13.95 -11.67 -12.13
N SER A 251 -14.28 -12.94 -12.31
CA SER A 251 -15.52 -13.32 -13.00
C SER A 251 -16.75 -12.82 -12.24
N GLY A 252 -17.76 -12.37 -13.00
CA GLY A 252 -19.03 -11.88 -12.47
C GLY A 252 -19.93 -11.37 -13.60
N GLU A 253 -21.15 -10.97 -13.25
CA GLU A 253 -22.13 -10.43 -14.20
C GLU A 253 -21.98 -8.91 -14.29
N TYR A 254 -20.87 -8.47 -14.87
CA TYR A 254 -20.51 -7.06 -14.96
C TYR A 254 -20.77 -6.47 -16.35
N GLU A 255 -21.20 -5.22 -16.35
CA GLU A 255 -21.11 -4.33 -17.51
C GLU A 255 -19.93 -3.38 -17.27
N ILE A 256 -18.80 -3.66 -17.91
CA ILE A 256 -17.50 -3.01 -17.64
C ILE A 256 -17.25 -1.92 -18.67
N TRP A 257 -17.11 -0.70 -18.17
CA TRP A 257 -16.71 0.48 -18.92
C TRP A 257 -15.24 0.76 -18.62
N GLY A 258 -14.38 0.76 -19.64
CA GLY A 258 -12.97 1.14 -19.48
C GLY A 258 -12.73 2.55 -20.01
N LEU A 259 -12.19 3.42 -19.16
CA LEU A 259 -11.73 4.75 -19.58
C LEU A 259 -10.22 4.81 -19.42
N GLY A 260 -9.49 5.00 -20.51
CA GLY A 260 -8.03 5.06 -20.55
C GLY A 260 -7.53 6.02 -21.61
N ILE A 261 -6.20 6.16 -21.74
CA ILE A 261 -5.61 7.12 -22.69
C ILE A 261 -5.14 6.48 -24.00
N ASN A 262 -4.86 5.17 -24.00
CA ASN A 262 -4.37 4.45 -25.18
C ASN A 262 -5.48 3.60 -25.81
N GLU A 263 -5.89 3.95 -27.04
CA GLU A 263 -6.97 3.27 -27.75
C GLU A 263 -6.67 1.79 -28.05
N ILE A 264 -5.42 1.47 -28.40
CA ILE A 264 -5.01 0.10 -28.73
C ILE A 264 -5.09 -0.76 -27.47
N GLU A 265 -4.56 -0.29 -26.35
CA GLU A 265 -4.66 -0.99 -25.06
C GLU A 265 -6.12 -1.28 -24.71
N LEU A 266 -6.99 -0.27 -24.73
CA LEU A 266 -8.41 -0.47 -24.44
C LEU A 266 -9.07 -1.47 -25.39
N ARG A 267 -8.76 -1.41 -26.69
CA ARG A 267 -9.30 -2.34 -27.69
C ARG A 267 -8.90 -3.79 -27.41
N GLU A 268 -7.65 -4.03 -27.03
CA GLU A 268 -7.14 -5.37 -26.72
C GLU A 268 -7.62 -5.89 -25.36
N ASN A 269 -8.16 -5.04 -24.49
CA ASN A 269 -8.77 -5.48 -23.24
C ASN A 269 -10.12 -6.18 -23.47
N LEU A 270 -10.11 -7.50 -23.47
CA LEU A 270 -11.28 -8.33 -23.76
C LEU A 270 -12.33 -8.35 -22.64
N GLN A 271 -12.02 -7.85 -21.44
CA GLN A 271 -13.00 -7.75 -20.34
C GLN A 271 -13.94 -6.54 -20.50
N LEU A 272 -13.54 -5.52 -21.27
CA LEU A 272 -14.33 -4.30 -21.42
C LEU A 272 -15.51 -4.52 -22.38
N ASN A 273 -16.69 -4.10 -21.94
CA ASN A 273 -17.86 -3.98 -22.81
C ASN A 273 -17.82 -2.67 -23.59
N GLU A 274 -17.42 -1.58 -22.92
CA GLU A 274 -17.40 -0.22 -23.49
C GLU A 274 -16.03 0.42 -23.26
N ARG A 275 -15.56 1.24 -24.21
CA ARG A 275 -14.18 1.79 -24.25
C ARG A 275 -14.22 3.28 -24.53
N ILE A 276 -13.54 4.07 -23.69
CA ILE A 276 -13.52 5.53 -23.76
C ILE A 276 -12.07 5.99 -23.71
N VAL A 277 -11.62 6.64 -24.78
CA VAL A 277 -10.28 7.24 -24.86
C VAL A 277 -10.36 8.68 -24.33
N LYS A 278 -9.71 8.95 -23.21
CA LYS A 278 -9.67 10.30 -22.62
C LYS A 278 -8.42 10.51 -21.76
N ASP A 279 -7.80 11.67 -21.91
CA ASP A 279 -6.74 12.16 -21.01
C ASP A 279 -7.37 12.91 -19.81
N LEU A 280 -7.38 12.25 -18.65
CA LEU A 280 -7.94 12.81 -17.42
C LEU A 280 -7.06 13.87 -16.75
N ASN A 281 -5.76 13.90 -17.06
CA ASN A 281 -4.87 14.94 -16.53
C ASN A 281 -5.07 16.26 -17.29
N ALA A 282 -5.40 16.19 -18.59
CA ALA A 282 -5.85 17.33 -19.37
C ALA A 282 -7.25 17.79 -18.96
N GLU A 283 -8.23 16.87 -18.96
CA GLU A 283 -9.63 17.15 -18.62
C GLU A 283 -10.19 16.12 -17.62
N PRO A 284 -10.26 16.43 -16.31
CA PRO A 284 -10.63 15.46 -15.28
C PRO A 284 -12.13 15.11 -15.25
N SER A 285 -12.95 15.72 -16.11
CA SER A 285 -14.40 15.45 -16.20
C SER A 285 -14.66 14.03 -16.71
N LEU A 286 -15.55 13.29 -16.05
CA LEU A 286 -15.94 11.95 -16.49
C LEU A 286 -17.18 12.02 -17.41
N PRO A 287 -17.14 11.45 -18.62
CA PRO A 287 -18.22 11.58 -19.62
C PRO A 287 -19.42 10.66 -19.34
N PHE A 288 -19.81 10.53 -18.08
CA PHE A 288 -20.89 9.66 -17.62
C PHE A 288 -21.94 10.47 -16.86
N LYS A 289 -23.16 9.93 -16.82
CA LYS A 289 -24.25 10.47 -16.01
C LYS A 289 -23.92 10.33 -14.52
N ASP A 290 -24.54 11.18 -13.72
CA ASP A 290 -24.52 11.04 -12.27
C ASP A 290 -25.08 9.67 -11.86
N GLU A 291 -24.52 9.09 -10.79
CA GLU A 291 -25.01 7.84 -10.20
C GLU A 291 -25.18 6.68 -11.20
N PHE A 292 -24.23 6.53 -12.10
CA PHE A 292 -24.27 5.52 -13.17
C PHE A 292 -23.64 4.18 -12.76
N PHE A 293 -22.54 4.20 -12.00
CA PHE A 293 -21.76 3.01 -11.66
C PHE A 293 -22.06 2.45 -10.28
N ASP A 294 -22.02 1.12 -10.15
CA ASP A 294 -22.13 0.39 -8.88
C ASP A 294 -20.76 0.27 -8.19
N ALA A 295 -19.69 0.18 -8.98
CA ALA A 295 -18.32 0.26 -8.49
C ALA A 295 -17.38 0.98 -9.46
N ILE A 296 -16.32 1.58 -8.92
CA ILE A 296 -15.20 2.15 -9.68
C ILE A 296 -13.91 1.52 -9.17
N VAL A 297 -13.09 1.01 -10.08
CA VAL A 297 -11.70 0.57 -9.79
C VAL A 297 -10.73 1.50 -10.50
N CYS A 298 -9.63 1.84 -9.85
CA CYS A 298 -8.53 2.62 -10.41
C CYS A 298 -7.23 1.91 -10.03
N ASP A 299 -6.77 1.05 -10.94
CA ASP A 299 -5.64 0.17 -10.70
C ASP A 299 -4.36 0.80 -11.24
N LEU A 300 -3.33 0.89 -10.39
CA LEU A 300 -1.97 1.30 -10.72
C LEU A 300 -1.89 2.68 -11.42
N SER A 301 -2.78 3.61 -11.04
CA SER A 301 -2.98 4.84 -11.80
C SER A 301 -3.09 6.12 -10.97
N ILE A 302 -3.52 6.05 -9.70
CA ILE A 302 -3.73 7.25 -8.87
C ILE A 302 -2.43 8.06 -8.65
N GLU A 303 -1.29 7.39 -8.70
CA GLU A 303 0.04 7.97 -8.59
C GLU A 303 0.46 8.87 -9.75
N TYR A 304 -0.29 8.88 -10.86
CA TYR A 304 -0.04 9.73 -12.03
C TYR A 304 -1.02 10.91 -12.15
N VAL A 305 -2.00 11.03 -11.24
CA VAL A 305 -3.05 12.04 -11.35
C VAL A 305 -2.56 13.38 -10.81
N ILE A 306 -2.52 14.41 -11.67
CA ILE A 306 -2.04 15.75 -11.29
C ILE A 306 -3.15 16.67 -10.74
N LYS A 307 -4.42 16.27 -10.86
CA LYS A 307 -5.59 16.98 -10.31
C LYS A 307 -6.51 16.03 -9.52
N PRO A 308 -6.02 15.36 -8.46
CA PRO A 308 -6.76 14.27 -7.83
C PRO A 308 -8.07 14.71 -7.18
N LEU A 309 -8.13 15.92 -6.60
CA LEU A 309 -9.36 16.41 -5.96
C LEU A 309 -10.47 16.72 -6.99
N GLU A 310 -10.11 17.12 -8.21
CA GLU A 310 -11.08 17.30 -9.30
C GLU A 310 -11.59 15.93 -9.80
N LEU A 311 -10.67 14.98 -10.01
CA LEU A 311 -11.04 13.62 -10.40
C LEU A 311 -11.92 12.93 -9.34
N LEU A 312 -11.60 13.06 -8.05
CA LEU A 312 -12.37 12.43 -6.98
C LEU A 312 -13.79 12.99 -6.84
N LYS A 313 -14.01 14.28 -7.16
CA LYS A 313 -15.36 14.85 -7.25
C LYS A 313 -16.17 14.17 -8.35
N GLU A 314 -15.56 13.91 -9.50
CA GLU A 314 -16.20 13.21 -10.61
C GLU A 314 -16.43 11.73 -10.30
N VAL A 315 -15.46 11.05 -9.66
CA VAL A 315 -15.63 9.69 -9.13
C VAL A 315 -16.84 9.62 -8.21
N LYS A 316 -16.97 10.54 -7.26
CA LYS A 316 -18.15 10.63 -6.40
C LYS A 316 -19.42 10.83 -7.23
N ARG A 317 -19.41 11.78 -8.18
CA ARG A 317 -20.59 12.14 -8.99
C ARG A 317 -21.15 10.95 -9.76
N VAL A 318 -20.29 10.20 -10.44
CA VAL A 318 -20.71 9.08 -11.31
C VAL A 318 -20.97 7.78 -10.56
N LEU A 319 -20.49 7.66 -9.31
CA LEU A 319 -20.76 6.52 -8.45
C LEU A 319 -22.15 6.64 -7.82
N LYS A 320 -22.97 5.58 -7.84
CA LYS A 320 -24.26 5.56 -7.12
C LYS A 320 -24.05 5.75 -5.61
N LYS A 321 -25.04 6.29 -4.90
CA LYS A 321 -25.05 6.21 -3.44
C LYS A 321 -24.96 4.74 -2.97
N GLY A 322 -24.04 4.45 -2.05
CA GLY A 322 -23.71 3.10 -1.62
C GLY A 322 -22.79 2.32 -2.58
N GLY A 323 -22.47 2.89 -3.75
CA GLY A 323 -21.50 2.33 -4.67
C GLY A 323 -20.09 2.36 -4.07
N LYS A 324 -19.23 1.46 -4.54
CA LYS A 324 -17.88 1.24 -4.00
C LYS A 324 -16.80 1.84 -4.90
N PHE A 325 -15.72 2.32 -4.29
CA PHE A 325 -14.53 2.73 -5.04
C PHE A 325 -13.30 2.01 -4.51
N PHE A 326 -12.35 1.75 -5.40
CA PHE A 326 -11.09 1.07 -5.10
C PHE A 326 -9.95 1.77 -5.84
N PHE A 327 -8.91 2.14 -5.10
CA PHE A 327 -7.65 2.63 -5.64
C PHE A 327 -6.57 1.63 -5.26
N SER A 328 -6.07 0.89 -6.24
CA SER A 328 -5.01 -0.10 -6.02
C SER A 328 -3.69 0.39 -6.62
N PHE A 329 -2.58 0.05 -5.98
CA PHE A 329 -1.24 0.38 -6.45
C PHE A 329 -0.21 -0.60 -5.89
N SER A 330 0.99 -0.57 -6.47
CA SER A 330 2.12 -1.38 -6.03
C SER A 330 3.35 -0.50 -5.75
N ASN A 331 4.54 -1.11 -5.72
CA ASN A 331 5.81 -0.40 -5.70
C ASN A 331 6.36 -0.08 -7.10
N ARG A 332 5.68 -0.54 -8.15
CA ARG A 332 5.99 -0.26 -9.55
C ARG A 332 5.34 1.05 -9.99
N TYR A 333 6.12 1.91 -10.62
CA TYR A 333 5.63 3.11 -11.30
C TYR A 333 6.68 3.61 -12.31
N PHE A 334 6.29 4.53 -13.21
CA PHE A 334 7.22 5.24 -14.09
C PHE A 334 7.82 6.45 -13.35
N PRO A 335 9.11 6.45 -12.96
CA PRO A 335 9.67 7.53 -12.16
C PRO A 335 9.56 8.90 -12.84
N SER A 336 9.59 8.94 -14.18
CA SER A 336 9.51 10.19 -14.93
C SER A 336 8.10 10.80 -14.95
N LYS A 337 7.05 9.99 -14.79
CA LYS A 337 5.64 10.43 -14.91
C LYS A 337 4.84 10.42 -13.62
N VAL A 338 5.33 9.74 -12.58
CA VAL A 338 4.66 9.75 -11.28
C VAL A 338 4.73 11.14 -10.65
N ILE A 339 3.72 11.52 -9.86
CA ILE A 339 3.75 12.79 -9.12
C ILE A 339 4.92 12.80 -8.12
N ARG A 340 5.55 13.95 -7.95
CA ARG A 340 6.73 14.12 -7.10
C ARG A 340 6.52 13.61 -5.69
N SER A 341 5.40 13.94 -5.05
CA SER A 341 5.12 13.51 -3.68
C SER A 341 5.11 11.99 -3.53
N TRP A 342 4.75 11.24 -4.57
CA TRP A 342 4.70 9.77 -4.52
C TRP A 342 6.09 9.13 -4.34
N ILE A 343 7.11 9.72 -4.95
CA ILE A 343 8.50 9.26 -4.90
C ILE A 343 9.05 9.41 -3.47
N ASP A 344 8.70 10.50 -2.81
CA ASP A 344 9.22 10.86 -1.49
C ASP A 344 8.52 10.10 -0.34
N MET A 345 7.47 9.34 -0.64
CA MET A 345 6.64 8.63 0.35
C MET A 345 7.00 7.16 0.49
N HIS A 346 6.99 6.68 1.73
CA HIS A 346 6.97 5.25 1.99
C HIS A 346 5.68 4.61 1.43
N GLU A 347 5.71 3.34 1.05
CA GLU A 347 4.56 2.66 0.41
C GLU A 347 3.28 2.71 1.26
N PHE A 348 3.43 2.63 2.59
CA PHE A 348 2.32 2.77 3.52
C PHE A 348 1.88 4.23 3.74
N GLU A 349 2.76 5.21 3.54
CA GLU A 349 2.36 6.62 3.49
C GLU A 349 1.53 6.92 2.23
N ARG A 350 1.78 6.24 1.10
CA ARG A 350 0.97 6.39 -0.11
C ARG A 350 -0.49 6.02 0.12
N MET A 351 -0.76 4.99 0.91
CA MET A 351 -2.13 4.69 1.36
C MET A 351 -2.70 5.83 2.23
N GLY A 352 -1.90 6.39 3.13
CA GLY A 352 -2.28 7.57 3.92
C GLY A 352 -2.56 8.80 3.08
N PHE A 353 -1.81 9.01 2.00
CA PHE A 353 -2.01 10.09 1.04
C PHE A 353 -3.33 9.95 0.28
N VAL A 354 -3.64 8.74 -0.22
CA VAL A 354 -4.91 8.48 -0.89
C VAL A 354 -6.08 8.62 0.09
N LEU A 355 -5.93 8.15 1.34
CA LEU A 355 -6.92 8.40 2.40
C LEU A 355 -7.14 9.91 2.62
N GLU A 356 -6.07 10.71 2.69
CA GLU A 356 -6.17 12.16 2.86
C GLU A 356 -6.93 12.82 1.69
N LEU A 357 -6.62 12.44 0.44
CA LEU A 357 -7.35 12.90 -0.75
C LEU A 357 -8.84 12.54 -0.68
N LEU A 358 -9.17 11.31 -0.31
CA LEU A 358 -10.55 10.84 -0.19
C LEU A 358 -11.32 11.61 0.88
N THR A 359 -10.69 11.91 2.02
CA THR A 359 -11.34 12.66 3.11
C THR A 359 -11.61 14.11 2.77
N ARG A 360 -10.85 14.69 1.84
CA ARG A 360 -11.09 16.03 1.31
C ARG A 360 -12.25 16.07 0.31
N THR A 361 -12.79 14.91 -0.08
CA THR A 361 -13.95 14.79 -0.95
C THR A 361 -15.17 14.36 -0.13
N GLU A 362 -15.97 15.34 0.29
CA GLU A 362 -17.18 15.09 1.10
C GLU A 362 -18.09 14.05 0.44
N GLY A 363 -18.58 13.07 1.21
CA GLY A 363 -19.49 12.03 0.73
C GLY A 363 -18.80 10.74 0.27
N LEU A 364 -17.47 10.67 0.29
CA LEU A 364 -16.72 9.41 0.28
C LEU A 364 -16.39 9.02 1.73
N GLY A 365 -16.72 7.79 2.12
CA GLY A 365 -16.63 7.34 3.51
C GLY A 365 -16.44 5.84 3.64
N ASN A 366 -16.61 5.32 4.86
CA ASN A 366 -16.37 3.91 5.20
C ASN A 366 -14.99 3.42 4.75
N LEU A 367 -13.98 4.28 4.93
CA LEU A 367 -12.65 4.11 4.36
C LEU A 367 -11.93 2.91 4.98
N LYS A 368 -11.22 2.20 4.12
CA LYS A 368 -10.45 1.01 4.48
C LYS A 368 -9.15 0.97 3.70
N THR A 369 -8.14 0.32 4.29
CA THR A 369 -6.92 -0.04 3.56
C THR A 369 -6.68 -1.54 3.65
N TYR A 370 -6.11 -2.09 2.59
CA TYR A 370 -5.62 -3.46 2.53
C TYR A 370 -4.18 -3.44 1.99
N SER A 371 -3.27 -4.13 2.65
CA SER A 371 -1.95 -4.43 2.09
C SER A 371 -1.65 -5.91 2.11
N LEU A 372 -0.96 -6.39 1.08
CA LEU A 372 -0.48 -7.77 1.02
C LEU A 372 0.94 -7.81 0.44
N ARG A 373 1.85 -8.46 1.16
CA ARG A 373 3.28 -8.53 0.80
C ARG A 373 3.86 -9.92 1.03
N GLY A 374 5.10 -10.13 0.58
CA GLY A 374 5.93 -11.28 0.98
C GLY A 374 5.82 -12.53 0.10
N TYR A 375 4.84 -12.59 -0.81
CA TYR A 375 4.76 -13.66 -1.82
C TYR A 375 6.02 -13.72 -2.70
N THR A 376 6.32 -14.92 -3.19
CA THR A 376 7.45 -15.15 -4.09
C THR A 376 7.06 -14.75 -5.51
N ARG A 377 7.95 -14.04 -6.21
CA ARG A 377 7.78 -13.69 -7.62
C ARG A 377 7.79 -14.95 -8.49
N PRO A 378 6.96 -15.05 -9.54
CA PRO A 378 7.09 -16.09 -10.55
C PRO A 378 8.49 -16.15 -11.15
N ILE A 379 9.02 -17.36 -11.37
CA ILE A 379 10.40 -17.53 -11.85
C ILE A 379 10.57 -17.06 -13.30
N ASP A 380 9.48 -17.09 -14.07
CA ASP A 380 9.34 -16.66 -15.46
C ASP A 380 9.11 -15.16 -15.61
N ASP A 381 8.91 -14.42 -14.51
CA ASP A 381 8.80 -12.95 -14.56
C ASP A 381 10.15 -12.30 -14.92
N LYS A 382 10.12 -11.27 -15.77
CA LYS A 382 11.33 -10.58 -16.24
C LYS A 382 12.18 -9.97 -15.13
N TRP A 383 11.60 -9.70 -13.95
CA TRP A 383 12.29 -9.14 -12.80
C TRP A 383 12.71 -10.17 -11.76
N SER A 384 12.49 -11.47 -11.99
CA SER A 384 12.81 -12.56 -11.06
C SER A 384 14.29 -12.60 -10.66
N ILE A 385 15.19 -12.20 -11.56
CA ILE A 385 16.63 -12.13 -11.31
C ILE A 385 16.99 -10.99 -10.34
N ALA A 386 16.24 -9.87 -10.39
CA ALA A 386 16.53 -8.68 -9.59
C ALA A 386 15.86 -8.71 -8.22
N CYS A 387 14.66 -9.30 -8.12
CA CYS A 387 13.90 -9.38 -6.87
C CYS A 387 13.06 -10.66 -6.82
N ASN A 388 13.29 -11.49 -5.80
CA ASN A 388 12.54 -12.73 -5.59
C ASN A 388 11.16 -12.51 -4.95
N LEU A 389 10.82 -11.27 -4.56
CA LEU A 389 9.51 -10.94 -4.01
C LEU A 389 8.57 -10.48 -5.13
N SER A 390 7.36 -11.00 -5.08
CA SER A 390 6.25 -10.51 -5.90
C SER A 390 5.98 -9.05 -5.53
N ASP A 391 5.50 -8.29 -6.51
CA ASP A 391 5.03 -6.93 -6.38
C ASP A 391 4.01 -6.86 -5.22
N PRO A 392 4.19 -5.97 -4.23
CA PRO A 392 3.25 -5.83 -3.12
C PRO A 392 1.91 -5.27 -3.63
N LEU A 393 0.82 -5.64 -2.99
CA LEU A 393 -0.50 -5.10 -3.27
C LEU A 393 -0.92 -4.12 -2.19
N TYR A 394 -1.33 -2.92 -2.57
CA TYR A 394 -1.95 -1.93 -1.71
C TYR A 394 -3.29 -1.51 -2.29
N VAL A 395 -4.33 -1.44 -1.46
CA VAL A 395 -5.66 -0.99 -1.86
C VAL A 395 -6.22 -0.03 -0.83
N VAL A 396 -6.68 1.14 -1.28
CA VAL A 396 -7.49 2.07 -0.49
C VAL A 396 -8.89 2.10 -1.08
N TYR A 397 -9.89 1.83 -0.26
CA TYR A 397 -11.26 1.63 -0.74
C TYR A 397 -12.30 2.09 0.26
N GLY A 398 -13.52 2.27 -0.22
CA GLY A 398 -14.63 2.76 0.58
C GLY A 398 -15.90 2.83 -0.24
N GLU A 399 -16.82 3.67 0.21
CA GLU A 399 -18.17 3.77 -0.35
C GLU A 399 -18.59 5.23 -0.49
N ARG A 400 -19.44 5.52 -1.48
CA ARG A 400 -20.16 6.79 -1.51
C ARG A 400 -21.26 6.77 -0.46
N VAL A 401 -21.12 7.58 0.58
CA VAL A 401 -22.07 7.66 1.71
C VAL A 401 -23.15 8.72 1.50
N SER A 402 -22.91 9.74 0.67
CA SER A 402 -23.89 10.79 0.33
C SER A 402 -23.85 11.24 -1.12
#